data_AF-A0A818UY59-F1
#
_entry.id   AF-A0A818UY59-F1
#
_cell.length_a   1.000
_cell.length_b   1.000
_cell.length_c   1.000
_cell.angle_alpha   90.00
_cell.angle_beta   90.00
_cell.angle_gamma   90.00
#
_symmetry.space_group_name_H-M   'P 1'
#
loop_
_entity.id
_entity.type
_entity.pdbx_description
1 polymer ?
#
loop_
_entity_poly.entity_id
_entity_poly.type
_entity_poly.pdbx_seq_one_letter_code
_entity_poly.pdbx_strand_id
1 'polypeptide(L)'
;MRVDAQCVRSAAGWSCGIDFEESSIQNAYIDMIENAQHFIYIENQFFVSIATDTTITNLIADALYRRIIRAATHQEKFRVYVVLPLLPGFSNENAVQAVLYFIMRSINKGETSLYQRLIRDGVYNPEDYITFYGMRNWDILMGKLVTEIIYVHSKLMIVDDRMCICGSANINDRSLLGE
;
A
#
# COMPACT_ATOMS: atom_id res chain seq x y z
N MET A 1 25.42 -13.40 6.24
CA MET A 1 24.08 -13.59 5.69
C MET A 1 24.16 -13.24 4.21
N ARG A 2 23.79 -14.15 3.31
CA ARG A 2 23.77 -13.88 1.86
C ARG A 2 22.34 -13.49 1.50
N VAL A 3 22.19 -12.44 0.72
CA VAL A 3 20.89 -11.95 0.23
C VAL A 3 20.91 -12.11 -1.28
N ASP A 4 19.87 -12.72 -1.83
CA ASP A 4 19.62 -12.73 -3.27
C ASP A 4 18.76 -11.52 -3.60
N ALA A 5 19.14 -10.76 -4.64
CA ALA A 5 18.49 -9.51 -5.01
C ALA A 5 18.11 -9.54 -6.49
N GLN A 6 16.92 -9.01 -6.79
CA GLN A 6 16.41 -8.85 -8.14
C GLN A 6 15.96 -7.40 -8.35
N CYS A 7 16.43 -6.77 -9.42
CA CYS A 7 15.93 -5.47 -9.83
C CYS A 7 14.58 -5.63 -10.55
N VAL A 8 13.64 -4.77 -10.20
CA VAL A 8 12.32 -4.65 -10.82
C VAL A 8 12.07 -3.19 -11.20
N ARG A 9 11.21 -2.94 -12.20
CA ARG A 9 10.90 -1.60 -12.70
C ARG A 9 9.47 -1.47 -13.19
N SER A 10 9.05 -0.22 -13.35
CA SER A 10 7.88 0.18 -14.12
C SER A 10 8.37 1.03 -15.29
N ALA A 11 8.17 0.57 -16.53
CA ALA A 11 8.75 1.21 -17.72
C ALA A 11 7.91 0.95 -18.97
N ALA A 12 7.86 1.93 -19.86
CA ALA A 12 7.21 1.86 -21.16
C ALA A 12 8.11 2.42 -22.27
N GLY A 13 7.62 2.39 -23.51
CA GLY A 13 8.28 2.99 -24.67
C GLY A 13 8.63 4.46 -24.49
N TRP A 14 7.73 5.27 -23.90
CA TRP A 14 7.99 6.70 -23.70
C TRP A 14 9.07 6.99 -22.64
N SER A 15 9.25 6.11 -21.65
CA SER A 15 10.17 6.32 -20.54
C SER A 15 11.53 5.66 -20.75
N CYS A 16 11.59 4.54 -21.48
CA CYS A 16 12.79 3.72 -21.64
C CYS A 16 13.05 3.20 -23.06
N GLY A 17 12.21 3.52 -24.05
CA GLY A 17 12.39 3.11 -25.44
C GLY A 17 12.22 1.60 -25.69
N ILE A 18 11.45 0.92 -24.84
CA ILE A 18 11.12 -0.51 -24.99
C ILE A 18 9.79 -0.69 -25.72
N ASP A 19 9.65 -1.79 -26.47
CA ASP A 19 8.45 -2.06 -27.31
C ASP A 19 7.27 -2.67 -26.53
N PHE A 20 7.37 -2.75 -25.20
CA PHE A 20 6.36 -3.32 -24.33
C PHE A 20 6.30 -2.56 -23.00
N GLU A 21 5.18 -2.68 -22.29
CA GLU A 21 5.02 -2.19 -20.93
C GLU A 21 5.60 -3.21 -19.94
N GLU A 22 6.41 -2.75 -19.01
CA GLU A 22 6.95 -3.56 -17.93
C GLU A 22 6.40 -3.08 -16.59
N SER A 23 5.69 -3.97 -15.89
CA SER A 23 5.11 -3.73 -14.57
C SER A 23 5.72 -4.66 -13.52
N SER A 24 7.02 -4.97 -13.63
CA SER A 24 7.67 -5.99 -12.79
C SER A 24 7.68 -5.63 -11.30
N ILE A 25 7.59 -4.33 -10.95
CA ILE A 25 7.36 -3.89 -9.56
C ILE A 25 6.01 -4.39 -9.04
N GLN A 26 4.91 -4.16 -9.77
CA GLN A 26 3.58 -4.62 -9.36
C GLN A 26 3.55 -6.14 -9.22
N ASN A 27 4.13 -6.85 -10.19
CA ASN A 27 4.16 -8.31 -10.17
C ASN A 27 4.91 -8.84 -8.94
N ALA A 28 6.04 -8.22 -8.58
CA ALA A 28 6.77 -8.57 -7.36
C ALA A 28 5.96 -8.28 -6.08
N TYR A 29 5.28 -7.13 -6.01
CA TYR A 29 4.39 -6.84 -4.88
C TYR A 29 3.29 -7.91 -4.73
N ILE A 30 2.60 -8.25 -5.82
CA ILE A 30 1.50 -9.23 -5.82
C ILE A 30 2.03 -10.61 -5.39
N ASP A 31 3.12 -11.07 -6.00
CA ASP A 31 3.73 -12.37 -5.67
C ASP A 31 4.14 -12.45 -4.19
N MET A 32 4.79 -11.40 -3.67
CA MET A 32 5.16 -11.33 -2.26
C MET A 32 3.95 -11.35 -1.33
N ILE A 33 2.86 -10.64 -1.67
CA ILE A 33 1.63 -10.60 -0.86
C ILE A 33 0.93 -11.96 -0.87
N GLU A 34 0.78 -12.58 -2.03
CA GLU A 34 0.09 -13.87 -2.18
C GLU A 34 0.83 -15.00 -1.47
N ASN A 35 2.17 -14.99 -1.51
CA ASN A 35 3.00 -16.00 -0.87
C ASN A 35 3.28 -15.75 0.61
N ALA A 36 2.90 -14.60 1.17
CA ALA A 36 3.09 -14.29 2.60
C ALA A 36 2.43 -15.35 3.50
N GLN A 37 3.07 -15.71 4.61
CA GLN A 37 2.62 -16.77 5.52
C GLN A 37 2.16 -16.21 6.87
N HIS A 38 2.85 -15.21 7.41
CA HIS A 38 2.67 -14.72 8.78
C HIS A 38 2.31 -13.25 8.83
N PHE A 39 3.08 -12.39 8.17
CA PHE A 39 2.78 -10.97 8.19
C PHE A 39 3.35 -10.20 7.01
N ILE A 40 2.74 -9.04 6.78
CA ILE A 40 3.20 -8.03 5.82
C ILE A 40 3.29 -6.70 6.56
N TYR A 41 4.41 -6.00 6.38
CA TYR A 41 4.59 -4.63 6.84
C TYR A 41 4.84 -3.72 5.64
N ILE A 42 4.05 -2.67 5.50
CA ILE A 42 4.12 -1.73 4.38
C ILE A 42 4.33 -0.32 4.95
N GLU A 43 5.33 0.38 4.45
CA GLU A 43 5.39 1.84 4.52
C GLU A 43 5.31 2.41 3.11
N ASN A 44 4.30 3.25 2.85
CA ASN A 44 4.16 3.87 1.55
C ASN A 44 3.63 5.31 1.66
N GLN A 45 4.07 6.18 0.75
CA GLN A 45 3.56 7.55 0.68
C GLN A 45 2.08 7.59 0.25
N PHE A 46 1.63 6.61 -0.54
CA PHE A 46 0.24 6.49 -0.98
C PHE A 46 -0.28 5.07 -0.82
N PHE A 47 -1.60 4.95 -0.67
CA PHE A 47 -2.31 3.68 -0.74
C PHE A 47 -3.58 3.87 -1.57
N VAL A 48 -3.40 3.90 -2.90
CA VAL A 48 -4.47 4.09 -3.88
C VAL A 48 -4.55 2.84 -4.75
N SER A 49 -5.42 1.92 -4.35
CA SER A 49 -5.73 0.68 -5.04
C SER A 49 -7.19 0.32 -4.73
N ILE A 50 -8.04 0.22 -5.75
CA ILE A 50 -9.47 -0.07 -5.59
C ILE A 50 -9.80 -1.22 -6.53
N ALA A 51 -10.27 -2.33 -5.99
CA ALA A 51 -10.68 -3.44 -6.85
C ALA A 51 -11.95 -3.08 -7.61
N THR A 52 -12.08 -3.60 -8.83
CA THR A 52 -13.28 -3.47 -9.68
C THR A 52 -13.67 -2.02 -10.03
N ASP A 53 -12.76 -1.05 -9.87
CA ASP A 53 -12.93 0.31 -10.37
C ASP A 53 -12.45 0.37 -11.83
N THR A 54 -13.12 1.13 -12.69
CA THR A 54 -12.70 1.30 -14.09
C THR A 54 -11.57 2.32 -14.26
N THR A 55 -11.28 3.08 -13.20
CA THR A 55 -10.32 4.20 -13.20
C THR A 55 -9.02 3.83 -12.50
N ILE A 56 -9.06 2.92 -11.52
CA ILE A 56 -7.89 2.43 -10.79
C ILE A 56 -7.71 0.95 -11.07
N THR A 57 -6.59 0.57 -11.68
CA THR A 57 -6.41 -0.79 -12.24
C THR A 57 -5.31 -1.60 -11.56
N ASN A 58 -4.45 -0.98 -10.72
CA ASN A 58 -3.46 -1.75 -9.97
C ASN A 58 -4.11 -2.74 -8.99
N LEU A 59 -3.46 -3.88 -8.75
CA LEU A 59 -4.06 -5.03 -8.06
C LEU A 59 -3.59 -5.23 -6.60
N ILE A 60 -2.96 -4.22 -5.99
CA ILE A 60 -2.39 -4.35 -4.63
C ILE A 60 -3.47 -4.62 -3.57
N ALA A 61 -4.57 -3.86 -3.57
CA ALA A 61 -5.67 -4.09 -2.64
C ALA A 61 -6.38 -5.43 -2.90
N ASP A 62 -6.40 -5.89 -4.15
CA ASP A 62 -6.97 -7.19 -4.49
C ASP A 62 -6.11 -8.35 -3.99
N ALA A 63 -4.79 -8.28 -4.16
CA ALA A 63 -3.85 -9.27 -3.62
C ALA A 63 -3.95 -9.34 -2.08
N LEU A 64 -3.99 -8.19 -1.40
CA LEU A 64 -4.16 -8.13 0.06
C LEU A 64 -5.49 -8.75 0.49
N TYR A 65 -6.59 -8.40 -0.20
CA TYR A 65 -7.90 -8.99 0.05
C TYR A 65 -7.85 -10.52 -0.07
N ARG A 66 -7.34 -11.06 -1.18
CA ARG A 66 -7.27 -12.52 -1.41
C ARG A 66 -6.43 -13.21 -0.36
N ARG A 67 -5.28 -12.64 0.01
CA ARG A 67 -4.41 -13.19 1.04
C ARG A 67 -5.08 -13.20 2.42
N ILE A 68 -5.78 -12.13 2.80
CA ILE A 68 -6.50 -12.04 4.08
C ILE A 68 -7.67 -13.03 4.13
N ILE A 69 -8.46 -13.14 3.06
CA ILE A 69 -9.54 -14.13 2.97
C ILE A 69 -9.00 -15.56 3.08
N ARG A 70 -7.83 -15.86 2.48
CA ARG A 70 -7.16 -17.15 2.67
C ARG A 70 -6.86 -17.40 4.14
N ALA A 71 -6.28 -16.42 4.84
CA ALA A 71 -5.96 -16.57 6.27
C ALA A 71 -7.23 -16.79 7.10
N ALA A 72 -8.27 -16.00 6.86
CA ALA A 72 -9.52 -16.10 7.60
C ALA A 72 -10.21 -17.46 7.41
N THR A 73 -10.25 -17.95 6.17
CA THR A 73 -10.82 -19.27 5.83
C THR A 73 -10.09 -20.40 6.53
N HIS A 74 -8.76 -20.33 6.61
CA HIS A 74 -7.92 -21.37 7.24
C HIS A 74 -7.64 -21.11 8.73
N GLN A 75 -8.24 -20.07 9.32
CA GLN A 75 -8.01 -19.63 10.69
C GLN A 75 -6.52 -19.43 11.03
N GLU A 76 -5.76 -18.93 10.05
CA GLU A 76 -4.33 -18.63 10.20
C GLU A 76 -4.14 -17.33 10.99
N LYS A 77 -3.11 -17.31 11.84
CA LYS A 77 -2.60 -16.05 12.41
C LYS A 77 -1.85 -15.30 11.32
N PHE A 78 -2.50 -14.27 10.76
CA PHE A 78 -1.93 -13.43 9.72
C PHE A 78 -2.19 -11.95 10.02
N ARG A 79 -1.19 -11.08 9.82
CA ARG A 79 -1.31 -9.63 10.08
C ARG A 79 -0.68 -8.77 8.99
N VAL A 80 -1.33 -7.66 8.67
CA VAL A 80 -0.86 -6.63 7.75
C VAL A 80 -0.82 -5.30 8.48
N TYR A 81 0.33 -4.64 8.44
CA TYR A 81 0.55 -3.33 9.01
C TYR A 81 0.86 -2.35 7.89
N VAL A 82 0.09 -1.27 7.79
CA VAL A 82 0.30 -0.24 6.76
C VAL A 82 0.54 1.10 7.43
N VAL A 83 1.68 1.72 7.14
CA VAL A 83 2.04 3.05 7.64
C VAL A 83 1.99 4.04 6.48
N LEU A 84 1.15 5.07 6.63
CA LEU A 84 0.92 6.13 5.66
C LEU A 84 1.23 7.50 6.29
N PRO A 85 1.52 8.53 5.48
CA PRO A 85 1.53 9.89 6.00
C PRO A 85 0.11 10.27 6.47
N LEU A 86 0.01 10.96 7.61
CA LEU A 86 -1.28 11.40 8.16
C LEU A 86 -2.01 12.39 7.23
N LEU A 87 -1.26 13.14 6.43
CA LEU A 87 -1.76 14.01 5.38
C LEU A 87 -0.85 13.90 4.14
N PRO A 88 -1.41 13.93 2.92
CA PRO A 88 -0.62 14.07 1.70
C PRO A 88 0.25 15.34 1.70
N GLY A 89 1.48 15.22 1.18
CA GLY A 89 2.48 16.29 1.18
C GLY A 89 2.32 17.25 0.00
N PHE A 90 1.16 17.90 -0.13
CA PHE A 90 0.88 18.89 -1.18
C PHE A 90 0.56 20.25 -0.57
N SER A 91 0.93 21.33 -1.27
CA SER A 91 0.58 22.70 -0.88
C SER A 91 -0.84 23.11 -1.33
N ASN A 92 -1.41 22.40 -2.31
CA ASN A 92 -2.73 22.69 -2.86
C ASN A 92 -3.81 21.86 -2.14
N GLU A 93 -4.76 22.53 -1.48
CA GLU A 93 -5.84 21.90 -0.71
C GLU A 93 -6.71 20.96 -1.55
N ASN A 94 -7.03 21.32 -2.80
CA ASN A 94 -7.83 20.46 -3.69
C ASN A 94 -7.09 19.16 -4.04
N ALA A 95 -5.76 19.24 -4.22
CA ALA A 95 -4.95 18.06 -4.47
C ALA A 95 -4.89 17.14 -3.23
N VAL A 96 -4.76 17.73 -2.04
CA VAL A 96 -4.82 17.00 -0.76
C VAL A 96 -6.16 16.27 -0.63
N GLN A 97 -7.28 16.96 -0.88
CA GLN A 97 -8.62 16.37 -0.80
C GLN A 97 -8.82 15.24 -1.82
N ALA A 98 -8.40 15.42 -3.06
CA ALA A 98 -8.53 14.41 -4.11
C ALA A 98 -7.74 13.14 -3.75
N VAL A 99 -6.51 13.27 -3.27
CA VAL A 99 -5.70 12.12 -2.85
C VAL A 99 -6.32 11.43 -1.64
N LEU A 100 -6.75 12.18 -0.62
CA LEU A 100 -7.41 11.62 0.55
C LEU A 100 -8.69 10.87 0.18
N TYR A 101 -9.47 11.38 -0.77
CA TYR A 101 -10.66 10.70 -1.29
C TYR A 101 -10.32 9.31 -1.82
N PHE A 102 -9.29 9.19 -2.66
CA PHE A 102 -8.87 7.90 -3.22
C PHE A 102 -8.28 6.97 -2.17
N ILE A 103 -7.46 7.47 -1.24
CA ILE A 103 -6.94 6.66 -0.11
C ILE A 103 -8.10 6.10 0.72
N MET A 104 -9.07 6.95 1.07
CA MET A 104 -10.25 6.51 1.83
C MET A 104 -11.08 5.50 1.06
N ARG A 105 -11.24 5.67 -0.26
CA ARG A 105 -11.94 4.69 -1.10
C ARG A 105 -11.20 3.36 -1.24
N SER A 106 -9.88 3.37 -1.21
CA SER A 106 -9.08 2.14 -1.16
C SER A 106 -9.25 1.39 0.16
N ILE A 107 -9.30 2.11 1.28
CA ILE A 107 -9.31 1.52 2.62
C ILE A 107 -10.72 1.12 3.06
N ASN A 108 -11.64 2.08 3.21
CA ASN A 108 -12.91 1.84 3.93
C ASN A 108 -14.16 2.56 3.38
N LYS A 109 -14.05 3.42 2.36
CA LYS A 109 -15.19 4.15 1.79
C LYS A 109 -15.66 3.52 0.48
N GLY A 110 -16.94 3.16 0.44
CA GLY A 110 -17.57 2.55 -0.74
C GLY A 110 -17.48 1.03 -0.74
N GLU A 111 -18.41 0.40 -1.45
CA GLU A 111 -18.63 -1.06 -1.45
C GLU A 111 -17.44 -1.85 -2.01
N THR A 112 -16.61 -1.22 -2.84
CA THR A 112 -15.42 -1.82 -3.45
C THR A 112 -14.14 -1.62 -2.62
N SER A 113 -14.20 -0.88 -1.51
CA SER A 113 -13.06 -0.69 -0.62
C SER A 113 -12.62 -1.99 0.05
N LEU A 114 -11.34 -2.07 0.44
CA LEU A 114 -10.77 -3.28 1.03
C LEU A 114 -11.56 -3.74 2.26
N TYR A 115 -11.91 -2.84 3.18
CA TYR A 115 -12.65 -3.19 4.39
C TYR A 115 -14.05 -3.73 4.07
N GLN A 116 -14.79 -3.07 3.17
CA GLN A 116 -16.15 -3.50 2.84
C GLN A 116 -16.16 -4.87 2.16
N ARG A 117 -15.19 -5.13 1.28
CA ARG A 117 -15.03 -6.46 0.66
C ARG A 117 -14.71 -7.54 1.69
N LEU A 118 -13.78 -7.27 2.62
CA LEU A 118 -13.44 -8.20 3.70
C LEU A 118 -14.64 -8.52 4.59
N ILE A 119 -15.40 -7.49 5.00
CA ILE A 119 -16.61 -7.66 5.83
C ILE A 119 -17.66 -8.50 5.11
N ARG A 120 -17.93 -8.18 3.85
CA ARG A 120 -18.91 -8.92 3.03
C ARG A 120 -18.58 -10.41 2.93
N ASP A 121 -17.29 -10.73 2.88
CA ASP A 121 -16.80 -12.09 2.63
C ASP A 121 -16.35 -12.81 3.92
N GLY A 122 -16.88 -12.39 5.08
CA GLY A 122 -16.81 -13.13 6.35
C GLY A 122 -15.78 -12.63 7.37
N VAL A 123 -15.01 -11.59 7.05
CA VAL A 123 -14.06 -10.94 7.98
C VAL A 123 -14.74 -9.74 8.63
N TYR A 124 -15.58 -10.00 9.64
CA TYR A 124 -16.42 -8.98 10.30
C TYR A 124 -15.62 -7.83 10.92
N ASN A 125 -14.40 -8.11 11.38
CA ASN A 125 -13.48 -7.10 11.90
C ASN A 125 -12.17 -7.10 11.07
N PRO A 126 -12.07 -6.29 10.01
CA PRO A 126 -10.86 -6.20 9.18
C PRO A 126 -9.59 -5.87 9.96
N GLU A 127 -9.70 -5.15 11.10
CA GLU A 127 -8.55 -4.79 11.95
C GLU A 127 -7.89 -6.02 12.61
N ASP A 128 -8.59 -7.16 12.64
CA ASP A 128 -7.99 -8.44 13.04
C ASP A 128 -6.96 -8.98 12.02
N TYR A 129 -6.90 -8.39 10.83
CA TYR A 129 -5.96 -8.79 9.78
C TYR A 129 -5.17 -7.62 9.21
N ILE A 130 -5.75 -6.43 9.07
CA ILE A 130 -5.08 -5.27 8.47
C ILE A 130 -5.36 -3.97 9.23
N THR A 131 -4.30 -3.27 9.61
CA THR A 131 -4.37 -2.02 10.37
C THR A 131 -3.55 -0.91 9.71
N PHE A 132 -4.07 0.31 9.77
CA PHE A 132 -3.47 1.50 9.16
C PHE A 132 -3.01 2.48 10.25
N TYR A 133 -1.78 2.95 10.13
CA TYR A 133 -1.13 3.87 11.07
C TYR A 133 -0.60 5.10 10.35
N GLY A 134 -0.40 6.16 11.12
CA GLY A 134 0.40 7.30 10.70
C GLY A 134 1.38 7.69 11.80
N MET A 135 2.34 8.53 11.44
CA MET A 135 3.40 8.94 12.35
C MET A 135 3.29 10.43 12.68
N ARG A 136 3.53 10.78 13.95
CA ARG A 136 3.52 12.15 14.48
C ARG A 136 4.54 12.25 15.59
N ASN A 137 5.19 13.41 15.68
CA ASN A 137 6.07 13.75 16.79
C ASN A 137 5.68 15.09 17.42
N TRP A 138 6.30 15.42 18.54
CA TRP A 138 6.15 16.69 19.24
C TRP A 138 7.48 17.14 19.81
N ASP A 139 7.63 18.45 20.01
CA ASP A 139 8.80 19.04 20.67
C ASP A 139 8.44 20.42 21.26
N ILE A 140 9.39 21.08 21.92
CA ILE A 140 9.27 22.45 22.43
C ILE A 140 10.05 23.41 21.53
N LEU A 141 9.34 24.26 20.80
CA LEU A 141 9.92 25.30 19.95
C LEU A 141 9.67 26.68 20.58
N MET A 142 10.73 27.41 20.90
CA MET A 142 10.66 28.75 21.53
C MET A 142 9.81 28.76 22.82
N GLY A 143 9.97 27.74 23.66
CA GLY A 143 9.23 27.60 24.92
C GLY A 143 7.75 27.20 24.75
N LYS A 144 7.30 26.88 23.54
CA LYS A 144 5.93 26.42 23.26
C LYS A 144 5.94 24.98 22.77
N LEU A 145 5.00 24.18 23.29
CA LEU A 145 4.76 22.83 22.78
C LEU A 145 4.24 22.90 21.35
N VAL A 146 4.88 22.17 20.44
CA VAL A 146 4.48 22.02 19.04
C VAL A 146 4.39 20.53 18.69
N THR A 147 3.54 20.18 17.75
CA THR A 147 3.47 18.83 17.19
C THR A 147 3.46 18.90 15.68
N GLU A 148 4.11 17.94 15.03
CA GLU A 148 3.94 17.76 13.60
C GLU A 148 3.98 16.31 13.12
N ILE A 149 3.36 16.04 11.98
CA ILE A 149 3.38 14.75 11.29
C ILE A 149 4.82 14.39 10.91
N ILE A 150 5.17 13.12 11.07
CA ILE A 150 6.35 12.58 10.42
C ILE A 150 5.89 12.14 9.03
N TYR A 151 6.43 12.78 8.01
CA TYR A 151 6.00 12.51 6.63
C TYR A 151 6.61 11.20 6.12
N VAL A 152 5.78 10.16 6.05
CA VAL A 152 6.17 8.85 5.52
C VAL A 152 6.34 8.95 4.00
N HIS A 153 7.60 9.03 3.56
CA HIS A 153 7.97 9.04 2.14
C HIS A 153 8.56 7.70 1.68
N SER A 154 8.59 6.70 2.55
CA SER A 154 9.01 5.33 2.25
C SER A 154 8.20 4.73 1.10
N LYS A 155 8.79 3.73 0.43
CA LYS A 155 8.13 2.80 -0.50
C LYS A 155 8.73 1.42 -0.25
N LEU A 156 8.27 0.82 0.83
CA LEU A 156 8.85 -0.36 1.45
C LEU A 156 7.74 -1.37 1.75
N MET A 157 7.99 -2.63 1.44
CA MET A 157 7.21 -3.74 1.97
C MET A 157 8.13 -4.86 2.45
N ILE A 158 7.89 -5.34 3.66
CA ILE A 158 8.57 -6.47 4.29
C ILE A 158 7.56 -7.59 4.46
N VAL A 159 7.96 -8.82 4.11
CA VAL A 159 7.12 -10.01 4.23
C VAL A 159 7.87 -11.07 5.05
N ASP A 160 7.20 -11.55 6.10
CA ASP A 160 7.64 -12.66 6.96
C ASP A 160 9.08 -12.58 7.50
N ASP A 161 9.62 -11.36 7.69
CA ASP A 161 11.03 -11.11 8.05
C ASP A 161 12.07 -11.76 7.12
N ARG A 162 11.68 -12.09 5.88
CA ARG A 162 12.51 -12.85 4.93
C ARG A 162 12.69 -12.17 3.60
N MET A 163 11.68 -11.41 3.16
CA MET A 163 11.70 -10.72 1.88
C MET A 163 11.37 -9.25 2.07
N CYS A 164 11.97 -8.41 1.23
CA CYS A 164 11.77 -6.99 1.24
C CYS A 164 11.80 -6.45 -0.19
N ILE A 165 10.87 -5.55 -0.51
CA ILE A 165 10.92 -4.71 -1.70
C ILE A 165 11.04 -3.26 -1.25
N CYS A 166 12.04 -2.56 -1.79
CA CYS A 166 12.27 -1.15 -1.54
C CYS A 166 12.54 -0.43 -2.87
N GLY A 167 12.09 0.82 -2.99
CA GLY A 167 12.30 1.58 -4.22
C GLY A 167 11.63 2.94 -4.21
N SER A 168 11.21 3.38 -5.39
CA SER A 168 10.54 4.67 -5.61
C SER A 168 9.03 4.55 -5.85
N ALA A 169 8.52 3.34 -6.12
CA ALA A 169 7.16 3.13 -6.57
C ALA A 169 6.14 3.20 -5.44
N ASN A 170 5.21 4.14 -5.55
CA ASN A 170 4.08 4.25 -4.63
C ASN A 170 3.05 3.16 -4.89
N ILE A 171 2.18 2.88 -3.93
CA ILE A 171 0.98 2.09 -4.20
C ILE A 171 -0.05 3.01 -4.86
N ASN A 172 0.09 3.18 -6.18
CA ASN A 172 -0.85 3.83 -7.10
C ASN A 172 -0.55 3.42 -8.55
N ASP A 173 -1.52 3.60 -9.44
CA ASP A 173 -1.39 3.23 -10.86
C ASP A 173 -0.17 3.87 -11.53
N ARG A 174 0.03 5.17 -11.29
CA ARG A 174 1.18 5.94 -11.82
C ARG A 174 2.53 5.26 -11.58
N SER A 175 2.70 4.58 -10.46
CA SER A 175 3.96 3.95 -10.12
C SER A 175 4.03 2.47 -10.45
N LEU A 176 2.88 1.81 -10.67
CA LEU A 176 2.79 0.35 -10.71
C LEU A 176 2.49 -0.21 -12.10
N LEU A 177 1.77 0.52 -12.95
CA LEU A 177 1.34 0.01 -14.26
C LEU A 177 2.47 0.01 -15.29
N GLY A 178 3.37 1.00 -15.24
CA GLY A 178 4.49 1.05 -16.19
C GLY A 178 4.07 1.35 -17.62
N GLU A 179 3.01 2.16 -17.77
CA GLU A 179 2.46 2.69 -19.03
C GLU A 179 2.71 4.19 -19.21
#